data_AF-A0A1I3YU48-F1
#
_entry.id   AF-A0A1I3YU48-F1
#
_cell.length_a   1.000
_cell.length_b   1.000
_cell.length_c   1.000
_cell.angle_alpha   90.00
_cell.angle_beta   90.00
_cell.angle_gamma   90.00
#
_symmetry.space_group_name_H-M   'P 1'
#
loop_
_entity.id
_entity.type
_entity.pdbx_description
1 polymer ?
#
loop_
_entity_poly.entity_id
_entity_poly.type
_entity_poly.pdbx_seq_one_letter_code
_entity_poly.pdbx_strand_id
1 'polypeptide(L)'
;MRVGLLGIGRIGAFHAATPAAHPWVDELVVADADAARAAEGPQPPGEPRPDFVTRFDAAHIAEMRAFPGAARGETDSSCTVEDALAALHLAEAAELSRHEGRPVRTAEVIS
;
A
#
# COMPACT_ATOMS: atom_id res chain seq x y z
N MET A 1 -22.95 11.49 5.17
CA MET A 1 -21.81 12.27 5.69
C MET A 1 -20.74 12.45 4.63
N ARG A 2 -19.90 13.49 4.74
CA ARG A 2 -18.73 13.69 3.87
C ARG A 2 -17.52 12.95 4.45
N VAL A 3 -16.77 12.23 3.63
CA VAL A 3 -15.56 11.48 4.04
C VAL A 3 -14.39 11.93 3.17
N GLY A 4 -13.22 12.16 3.78
CA GLY A 4 -11.97 12.44 3.07
C GLY A 4 -11.04 11.22 3.04
N LEU A 5 -10.41 10.97 1.89
CA LEU A 5 -9.38 9.95 1.71
C LEU A 5 -8.11 10.63 1.16
N LEU A 6 -7.02 10.56 1.93
CA LEU A 6 -5.71 11.10 1.54
C LEU A 6 -4.76 9.95 1.15
N GLY A 7 -4.20 10.02 -0.07
CA GLY A 7 -3.29 9.01 -0.61
C GLY A 7 -4.03 7.75 -1.07
N ILE A 8 -4.67 7.80 -2.25
CA ILE A 8 -5.44 6.68 -2.77
C ILE A 8 -4.52 5.57 -3.28
N GLY A 9 -3.40 5.89 -3.94
CA GLY A 9 -2.45 4.88 -4.44
C GLY A 9 -3.12 3.71 -5.18
N ARG A 10 -2.45 2.55 -5.25
CA ARG A 10 -3.02 1.33 -5.85
C ARG A 10 -3.95 0.56 -4.91
N ILE A 11 -3.65 0.59 -3.60
CA ILE A 11 -4.37 -0.16 -2.57
C ILE A 11 -5.62 0.62 -2.13
N GLY A 12 -5.45 1.91 -1.84
CA GLY A 12 -6.55 2.78 -1.44
C GLY A 12 -7.59 2.97 -2.55
N ALA A 13 -7.25 2.79 -3.83
CA ALA A 13 -8.23 2.81 -4.93
C ALA A 13 -9.30 1.73 -4.79
N PHE A 14 -8.92 0.52 -4.37
CA PHE A 14 -9.88 -0.54 -4.04
C PHE A 14 -10.63 -0.26 -2.74
N HIS A 15 -9.93 0.23 -1.72
CA HIS A 15 -10.57 0.54 -0.43
C HIS A 15 -11.54 1.71 -0.52
N ALA A 16 -11.34 2.65 -1.45
CA ALA A 16 -12.20 3.80 -1.70
C ALA A 16 -13.59 3.37 -2.22
N ALA A 17 -13.71 2.21 -2.86
CA ALA A 17 -15.00 1.74 -3.37
C ALA A 17 -15.98 1.37 -2.26
N THR A 18 -15.49 0.88 -1.12
CA THR A 18 -16.32 0.56 0.04
C THR A 18 -17.05 1.78 0.62
N PRO A 19 -16.36 2.86 1.06
CA PRO A 19 -17.04 4.07 1.51
C PRO A 19 -17.79 4.77 0.38
N ALA A 20 -17.32 4.72 -0.87
CA ALA A 20 -18.06 5.32 -2.00
C ALA A 20 -19.42 4.64 -2.25
N ALA A 21 -19.54 3.33 -2.00
CA ALA A 21 -20.78 2.58 -2.14
C ALA A 21 -21.64 2.58 -0.85
N HIS A 22 -21.16 3.17 0.24
CA HIS A 22 -21.81 3.07 1.54
C HIS A 22 -23.01 4.04 1.64
N PRO A 23 -24.22 3.59 2.04
CA PRO A 23 -25.45 4.39 1.98
C PRO A 23 -25.46 5.61 2.92
N TRP A 24 -24.50 5.71 3.83
CA TRP A 24 -24.35 6.86 4.72
C TRP A 24 -23.25 7.83 4.29
N VAL A 25 -22.54 7.59 3.19
CA VAL A 25 -21.53 8.50 2.65
C VAL A 25 -22.18 9.27 1.49
N ASP A 26 -22.39 10.57 1.70
CA ASP A 26 -23.01 11.44 0.70
C ASP A 26 -21.96 11.98 -0.30
N GLU A 27 -20.70 12.06 0.15
CA GLU A 27 -19.59 12.60 -0.64
C GLU A 27 -18.27 11.98 -0.16
N LEU A 28 -17.46 11.50 -1.11
CA LEU A 28 -16.10 11.05 -0.88
C LEU A 28 -15.12 11.99 -1.59
N VAL A 29 -14.28 12.67 -0.82
CA VAL A 29 -13.23 13.57 -1.35
C VAL A 29 -11.90 12.83 -1.33
N VAL A 30 -11.30 12.63 -2.51
CA VAL A 30 -10.00 11.97 -2.66
C VAL A 30 -8.94 13.02 -2.96
N ALA A 31 -7.86 13.02 -2.17
CA ALA A 31 -6.68 13.81 -2.43
C ALA A 31 -5.46 12.87 -2.51
N ASP A 32 -4.66 12.99 -3.56
CA ASP A 32 -3.42 12.23 -3.72
C ASP A 32 -2.31 13.20 -4.17
N ALA A 33 -1.06 12.90 -3.81
CA ALA A 33 0.09 13.67 -4.25
C ALA A 33 0.27 13.58 -5.77
N ASP A 34 -0.17 12.47 -6.37
CA ASP A 34 -0.32 12.31 -7.81
C ASP A 34 -1.78 12.52 -8.22
N ALA A 35 -2.07 13.68 -8.82
CA ALA A 35 -3.42 14.06 -9.23
C ALA A 35 -4.04 13.09 -10.24
N ALA A 36 -3.23 12.37 -11.04
CA ALA A 36 -3.74 11.38 -11.98
C ALA A 36 -4.38 10.20 -11.23
N ARG A 37 -3.78 9.78 -10.12
CA ARG A 37 -4.34 8.70 -9.28
C ARG A 37 -5.63 9.08 -8.59
N ALA A 38 -5.75 10.34 -8.15
CA ALA A 38 -7.01 10.84 -7.60
C ALA A 38 -8.12 10.82 -8.67
N ALA A 39 -7.78 11.12 -9.92
CA ALA A 39 -8.73 11.14 -11.05
C ALA A 39 -9.18 9.74 -11.51
N GLU A 40 -8.36 8.71 -11.35
CA GLU A 40 -8.75 7.31 -11.62
C GLU A 40 -9.91 6.84 -10.74
N GLY A 41 -10.05 7.44 -9.55
CA GLY A 41 -11.17 7.21 -8.64
C GLY A 41 -11.23 5.80 -8.03
N PRO A 42 -12.32 5.49 -7.33
CA PRO A 42 -12.52 4.17 -6.73
C PRO A 42 -12.57 3.06 -7.78
N GLN A 43 -11.82 1.99 -7.55
CA GLN A 43 -11.84 0.80 -8.38
C GLN A 43 -12.82 -0.23 -7.80
N PRO A 44 -13.62 -0.93 -8.63
CA PRO A 44 -14.57 -1.91 -8.13
C PRO A 44 -13.85 -2.97 -7.29
N PRO A 45 -14.42 -3.40 -6.15
CA PRO A 45 -13.81 -4.44 -5.36
C PRO A 45 -13.68 -5.71 -6.20
N GLY A 46 -12.50 -6.32 -6.16
CA GLY A 46 -12.28 -7.62 -6.78
C GLY A 46 -13.08 -8.72 -6.07
N GLU A 47 -12.99 -9.94 -6.59
CA GLU A 47 -13.65 -11.09 -5.98
C GLU A 47 -13.18 -11.28 -4.52
N PRO A 48 -14.11 -11.39 -3.54
CA PRO A 48 -13.75 -11.58 -2.15
C PRO A 48 -12.87 -12.81 -1.96
N ARG A 49 -11.76 -12.64 -1.25
CA ARG A 49 -10.84 -13.73 -0.91
C ARG A 49 -11.21 -14.32 0.45
N PRO A 50 -11.08 -15.64 0.64
CA PRO A 50 -11.50 -16.31 1.88
C PRO A 50 -10.67 -15.89 3.11
N ASP A 51 -9.43 -15.47 2.91
CA ASP A 51 -8.56 -14.96 3.96
C ASP A 51 -7.49 -13.99 3.42
N PHE A 52 -6.67 -13.44 4.32
CA PHE A 52 -5.61 -12.52 3.96
C PHE A 52 -4.50 -13.17 3.14
N VAL A 53 -4.19 -14.44 3.37
CA VAL A 53 -3.05 -15.12 2.73
C VAL A 53 -3.40 -15.42 1.28
N THR A 54 -4.58 -15.98 1.04
CA THR A 54 -5.12 -16.31 -0.28
C THR A 54 -5.27 -15.10 -1.19
N ARG A 55 -5.31 -13.86 -0.66
CA ARG A 55 -5.25 -12.65 -1.48
C ARG A 55 -3.92 -12.48 -2.24
N PHE A 56 -2.86 -13.16 -1.80
CA PHE A 56 -1.52 -13.04 -2.35
C PHE A 56 -1.04 -14.25 -3.15
N ASP A 57 -1.86 -15.29 -3.33
CA ASP A 57 -1.43 -16.55 -3.98
C ASP A 57 -0.66 -16.33 -5.29
N ALA A 58 -1.20 -15.48 -6.18
CA ALA A 58 -0.55 -15.18 -7.45
C ALA A 58 0.83 -14.52 -7.27
N ALA A 59 0.94 -13.57 -6.34
CA ALA A 59 2.20 -12.89 -6.04
C ALA A 59 3.20 -13.85 -5.38
N HIS A 60 2.75 -14.68 -4.44
CA HIS A 60 3.60 -15.66 -3.76
C HIS A 60 4.16 -16.70 -4.74
N ILE A 61 3.33 -17.21 -5.65
CA ILE A 61 3.77 -18.14 -6.70
C ILE A 61 4.76 -17.46 -7.65
N ALA A 62 4.51 -16.21 -8.04
CA ALA A 62 5.41 -15.46 -8.92
C ALA A 62 6.78 -15.25 -8.26
N GLU A 63 6.82 -14.83 -7.00
CA GLU A 63 8.04 -14.66 -6.20
C GLU A 63 8.83 -15.97 -6.08
N MET A 64 8.18 -17.07 -5.69
CA MET A 64 8.86 -18.38 -5.60
C MET A 64 9.48 -18.83 -6.93
N ARG A 65 8.86 -18.48 -8.07
CA ARG A 65 9.40 -18.78 -9.40
C ARG A 65 10.58 -17.89 -9.77
N ALA A 66 10.54 -16.62 -9.38
CA ALA A 66 11.60 -15.64 -9.69
C ALA A 66 12.84 -15.82 -8.80
N PHE A 67 12.65 -16.21 -7.53
CA PHE A 67 13.70 -16.28 -6.52
C PHE A 67 14.98 -17.03 -6.94
N PRO A 68 14.93 -18.23 -7.57
CA PRO A 68 16.17 -18.94 -7.92
C PRO A 68 17.05 -18.20 -8.93
N GLY A 69 16.45 -17.45 -9.86
CA GLY A 69 17.19 -16.64 -10.84
C GLY A 69 17.87 -15.46 -10.14
N ALA A 70 17.14 -14.76 -9.27
CA ALA A 70 17.70 -13.68 -8.45
C ALA A 70 18.82 -14.17 -7.52
N ALA A 71 18.62 -15.30 -6.85
CA ALA A 71 19.61 -15.88 -5.93
C ALA A 71 20.91 -16.33 -6.62
N ARG A 72 20.85 -16.64 -7.92
CA ARG A 72 22.02 -16.97 -8.74
C ARG A 72 22.64 -15.76 -9.43
N GLY A 73 22.03 -14.58 -9.33
CA GLY A 73 22.45 -13.39 -10.06
C GLY A 73 22.15 -13.45 -11.57
N GLU A 74 21.19 -14.29 -11.98
CA GLU A 74 20.77 -14.43 -13.38
C GLU A 74 19.72 -13.36 -13.77
N THR A 75 18.97 -12.86 -12.79
CA THR A 75 17.95 -11.83 -12.96
C THR A 75 18.01 -10.84 -11.81
N ASP A 76 17.72 -9.57 -12.06
CA ASP A 76 17.58 -8.60 -10.98
C ASP A 76 16.33 -8.89 -10.14
N SER A 77 16.43 -8.64 -8.83
CA SER A 77 15.26 -8.67 -7.96
C SER A 77 14.38 -7.46 -8.21
N SER A 78 13.06 -7.65 -8.31
CA SER A 78 12.09 -6.55 -8.36
C SER A 78 11.96 -5.78 -7.04
N CYS A 79 12.57 -6.30 -5.97
CA CYS A 79 12.65 -5.66 -4.67
C CYS A 79 14.10 -5.77 -4.18
N THR A 80 14.81 -4.66 -4.20
CA THR A 80 16.20 -4.62 -3.72
C THR A 80 16.27 -4.62 -2.20
N VAL A 81 17.46 -4.82 -1.64
CA VAL A 81 17.65 -4.69 -0.17
C VAL A 81 17.39 -3.24 0.26
N GLU A 82 17.77 -2.29 -0.57
CA GLU A 82 17.53 -0.86 -0.39
C GLU A 82 16.03 -0.54 -0.32
N ASP A 83 15.22 -1.13 -1.21
CA ASP A 83 13.75 -1.00 -1.18
C ASP A 83 13.17 -1.57 0.12
N ALA A 84 13.63 -2.75 0.54
CA ALA A 84 13.18 -3.40 1.76
C ALA A 84 13.54 -2.59 3.02
N LEU A 85 14.75 -2.03 3.07
CA LEU A 85 15.20 -1.15 4.16
C LEU A 85 14.40 0.15 4.20
N ALA A 86 14.14 0.77 3.04
CA ALA A 86 13.32 1.98 2.98
C ALA A 86 11.90 1.74 3.53
N ALA A 87 11.29 0.60 3.18
CA ALA A 87 9.99 0.20 3.72
C ALA A 87 10.04 -0.05 5.24
N LEU A 88 11.12 -0.67 5.74
CA LEU A 88 11.31 -0.90 7.18
C LEU A 88 11.41 0.43 7.95
N HIS A 89 12.23 1.38 7.48
CA HIS A 89 12.37 2.69 8.12
C HIS A 89 11.04 3.47 8.14
N LEU A 90 10.20 3.33 7.10
CA LEU A 90 8.85 3.90 7.12
C LEU A 90 7.98 3.28 8.21
N ALA A 91 8.04 1.97 8.39
CA ALA A 91 7.30 1.28 9.44
C ALA A 91 7.78 1.66 10.84
N GLU A 92 9.09 1.78 11.05
CA GLU A 92 9.68 2.21 12.32
C GLU A 92 9.32 3.65 12.66
N ALA A 93 9.39 4.56 11.68
CA ALA A 93 8.97 5.94 11.87
C ALA A 93 7.47 6.05 12.21
N ALA A 94 6.63 5.22 11.57
CA ALA A 94 5.20 5.16 11.89
C ALA A 94 4.95 4.63 13.31
N GLU A 95 5.70 3.62 13.75
CA GLU A 95 5.60 3.08 15.11
C GLU A 95 6.05 4.10 16.16
N LEU A 96 7.17 4.80 15.91
CA LEU A 96 7.63 5.87 16.79
C LEU A 96 6.62 7.03 16.83
N SER A 97 6.06 7.40 15.68
CA SER A 97 5.02 8.43 15.59
C SER A 97 3.77 8.06 16.39
N ARG A 98 3.32 6.80 16.29
CA ARG A 98 2.21 6.26 17.07
C ARG A 98 2.48 6.34 18.57
N HIS A 99 3.71 6.03 18.99
CA HIS A 99 4.11 6.05 20.39
C HIS A 99 4.21 7.48 20.95
N GLU A 100 4.77 8.42 20.19
CA GLU A 100 5.03 9.80 20.65
C GLU A 100 3.88 10.78 20.37
N GLY A 101 2.90 10.40 19.56
CA GLY A 101 1.77 11.27 19.20
C GLY A 101 2.17 12.49 18.37
N ARG A 102 3.30 12.43 17.66
CA ARG A 102 3.78 13.49 16.75
C ARG A 102 4.23 12.92 15.41
N PRO A 103 4.27 13.73 14.33
CA PRO A 103 4.95 13.34 13.10
C PRO A 103 6.44 13.04 13.34
N VAL A 104 6.94 11.98 12.69
CA VAL A 104 8.35 11.53 12.74
C VAL A 104 8.85 11.43 11.30
N ARG A 105 10.04 11.98 11.03
CA ARG A 105 10.72 11.81 9.73
C ARG A 105 11.44 10.46 9.71
N THR A 106 11.49 9.81 8.55
CA THR A 106 12.26 8.56 8.38
C THR A 106 13.73 8.72 8.73
N ALA A 107 14.33 9.89 8.51
CA ALA A 107 15.70 10.19 8.91
C ALA A 107 15.94 10.14 10.43
N GLU A 108 14.90 10.13 11.26
CA GLU A 108 15.03 9.98 12.72
C GLU A 108 15.23 8.52 13.16
N VAL A 109 14.99 7.53 12.28
CA VAL A 109 15.12 6.08 12.56
C VAL A 109 16.20 5.38 11.73
N ILE A 110 16.82 6.08 10.78
CA ILE A 110 17.95 5.57 10.01
C ILE A 110 19.22 5.77 10.85
N SER A 111 19.76 4.68 11.41
CA SER A 111 21.05 4.69 12.10
C SER A 111 22.24 4.72 11.13
#